data_AF-A0A673WP09-F1
#
_entry.id   AF-A0A673WP09-F1
#
_cell.length_a   1.000
_cell.length_b   1.000
_cell.length_c   1.000
_cell.angle_alpha   90.00
_cell.angle_beta   90.00
_cell.angle_gamma   90.00
#
_symmetry.space_group_name_H-M   'P 1'
#
loop_
_entity.id
_entity.type
_entity.pdbx_description
1 polymer ?
#
loop_
_entity_poly.entity_id
_entity_poly.type
_entity_poly.pdbx_seq_one_letter_code
_entity_poly.pdbx_strand_id
1 'polypeptide(L)'
;SCKLIGSVRYTWSETSQFDLHRLEEGPPLTATLTREEGLKYYRTMQTIRRMELKADQLYKQKIIRGFCHLYDGQEACAVGIEGGITLSDHLITAYRAHGYTLTRGGTVREIMAELTGRRGGIAKGKGGSMHMYTKNFYGGNGIVGAQVPLGAGVALACKYLGNDQLCVSLYGDGAANQGQIFETYNMSSLWKLPIIFICENNQYGMGTSVERSSASTEYYKRGDYIPGLRVDGMDVLCVREATKFAADHCRSGKGPILMELQTYRYHGHSMSDPGVSYRTREEIQEVRSKSDPISMLKDRMLSNNMASIEELKEIDIAVRKEIEDAAQFATTDPEPPLDDLCSHIFANDQPFEVRGATPWTKLTSTS
;
A
#
# COMPACT_ATOMS: atom_id res chain seq x y z
N SER A 1 -36.88 -9.74 -12.66
CA SER A 1 -35.44 -9.61 -12.38
C SER A 1 -34.91 -8.41 -13.15
N CYS A 2 -34.36 -7.40 -12.48
CA CYS A 2 -33.70 -6.30 -13.17
C CYS A 2 -32.39 -6.83 -13.78
N LYS A 3 -32.16 -6.69 -15.09
CA LYS A 3 -30.93 -7.19 -15.73
C LYS A 3 -29.73 -6.39 -15.25
N LEU A 4 -28.73 -7.05 -14.67
CA LEU A 4 -27.49 -6.40 -14.21
C LEU A 4 -26.72 -5.81 -15.38
N ILE A 5 -26.11 -4.64 -15.18
CA ILE A 5 -25.36 -3.90 -16.20
C ILE A 5 -23.91 -4.39 -16.22
N GLY A 6 -23.35 -4.62 -17.42
CA GLY A 6 -21.99 -5.15 -17.59
C GLY A 6 -20.87 -4.11 -17.39
N SER A 7 -21.13 -2.83 -17.66
CA SER A 7 -20.17 -1.74 -17.47
C SER A 7 -20.88 -0.40 -17.33
N VAL A 8 -20.31 0.50 -16.55
CA VAL A 8 -20.83 1.86 -16.32
C VAL A 8 -19.71 2.87 -16.50
N ARG A 9 -20.03 3.98 -17.17
CA ARG A 9 -19.15 5.14 -17.27
C ARG A 9 -19.50 6.12 -16.14
N TYR A 10 -18.56 6.32 -15.23
CA TYR A 10 -18.63 7.31 -14.18
C TYR A 10 -18.04 8.61 -14.69
N THR A 11 -18.64 9.74 -14.30
CA THR A 11 -18.16 11.08 -14.62
C THR A 11 -18.05 11.86 -13.33
N TRP A 12 -16.88 12.41 -13.04
CA TRP A 12 -16.68 13.34 -11.94
C TRP A 12 -16.95 14.77 -12.40
N SER A 13 -17.27 15.66 -11.46
CA SER A 13 -17.34 17.10 -11.78
C SER A 13 -15.93 17.66 -12.01
N GLU A 14 -15.81 18.62 -12.95
CA GLU A 14 -14.52 19.23 -13.34
C GLU A 14 -13.73 19.85 -12.18
N THR A 15 -14.40 20.25 -11.11
CA THR A 15 -13.83 21.04 -10.02
C THR A 15 -13.37 20.23 -8.81
N SER A 16 -13.45 18.89 -8.80
CA SER A 16 -13.42 18.14 -7.52
C SER A 16 -12.39 17.03 -7.34
N GLN A 17 -11.61 16.63 -8.35
CA GLN A 17 -10.85 15.37 -8.24
C GLN A 17 -9.34 15.45 -8.43
N PHE A 18 -8.88 16.38 -9.29
CA PHE A 18 -7.47 16.49 -9.62
C PHE A 18 -7.00 17.93 -9.59
N ASP A 19 -6.03 18.23 -8.71
CA ASP A 19 -5.26 19.47 -8.80
C ASP A 19 -3.94 19.19 -9.50
N LEU A 20 -3.53 20.07 -10.40
CA LEU A 20 -2.37 19.85 -11.26
C LEU A 20 -1.22 20.80 -10.91
N HIS A 21 0.00 20.29 -11.06
CA HIS A 21 1.24 21.05 -10.94
C HIS A 21 2.12 20.77 -12.15
N ARG A 22 2.41 21.81 -12.95
CA ARG A 22 3.21 21.70 -14.20
C ARG A 22 2.70 20.64 -15.20
N LEU A 23 1.39 20.47 -15.26
CA LEU A 23 0.69 19.64 -16.25
C LEU A 23 -0.37 20.52 -16.94
N GLU A 24 -0.43 20.46 -18.27
CA GLU A 24 -1.48 21.14 -19.05
C GLU A 24 -2.80 20.38 -18.98
N GLU A 25 -2.73 19.05 -18.99
CA GLU A 25 -3.87 18.14 -18.90
C GLU A 25 -3.62 17.10 -17.79
N GLY A 26 -4.71 16.71 -17.12
CA GLY A 26 -4.71 15.72 -16.05
C GLY A 26 -5.31 14.37 -16.48
N PRO A 27 -5.55 13.47 -15.52
CA PRO A 27 -6.29 12.24 -15.77
C PRO A 27 -7.70 12.52 -16.30
N PRO A 28 -8.31 11.58 -17.04
CA PRO A 28 -9.66 11.76 -17.55
C PRO A 28 -10.66 11.91 -16.40
N LEU A 29 -11.61 12.84 -16.55
CA LEU A 29 -12.74 13.03 -15.63
C LEU A 29 -13.85 11.97 -15.78
N THR A 30 -13.57 10.90 -16.51
CA THR A 30 -14.48 9.78 -16.63
C THR A 30 -13.75 8.46 -16.47
N ALA A 31 -14.37 7.51 -15.78
CA ALA A 31 -13.87 6.17 -15.61
C ALA A 31 -14.91 5.14 -16.03
N THR A 32 -14.53 4.21 -16.90
CA THR A 32 -15.36 3.02 -17.16
C THR A 32 -15.02 1.96 -16.14
N LEU A 33 -16.02 1.43 -15.43
CA LEU A 33 -15.88 0.28 -14.55
C LEU A 33 -16.75 -0.85 -15.10
N THR A 34 -16.13 -2.00 -15.34
CA THR A 34 -16.88 -3.22 -15.63
C THR A 34 -17.39 -3.87 -14.33
N ARG A 35 -18.47 -4.65 -14.43
CA ARG A 35 -19.00 -5.41 -13.29
C ARG A 35 -17.94 -6.33 -12.68
N GLU A 36 -17.17 -7.02 -13.51
CA GLU A 36 -16.11 -7.93 -13.08
C GLU A 36 -15.03 -7.19 -12.28
N GLU A 37 -14.51 -6.07 -12.81
CA GLU A 37 -13.55 -5.23 -12.09
C GLU A 37 -14.13 -4.69 -10.78
N GLY A 38 -15.38 -4.24 -10.78
CA GLY A 38 -16.04 -3.73 -9.57
C GLY A 38 -16.15 -4.80 -8.47
N LEU A 39 -16.58 -6.02 -8.81
CA LEU A 39 -16.66 -7.13 -7.86
C LEU A 39 -15.26 -7.52 -7.35
N LYS A 40 -14.25 -7.50 -8.22
CA LYS A 40 -12.85 -7.76 -7.85
C LYS A 40 -12.34 -6.70 -6.86
N TYR A 41 -12.50 -5.41 -7.16
CA TYR A 41 -12.07 -4.32 -6.28
C TYR A 41 -12.78 -4.35 -4.93
N TYR A 42 -14.10 -4.59 -4.93
CA TYR A 42 -14.88 -4.73 -3.70
C TYR A 42 -14.35 -5.88 -2.85
N ARG A 43 -14.15 -7.07 -3.44
CA ARG A 43 -13.58 -8.24 -2.74
C ARG A 43 -12.20 -7.93 -2.16
N THR A 44 -11.29 -7.36 -2.96
CA THR A 44 -9.92 -7.08 -2.51
C THR A 44 -9.87 -6.05 -1.39
N MET A 45 -10.58 -4.91 -1.51
CA MET A 45 -10.62 -3.92 -0.43
C MET A 45 -11.23 -4.50 0.85
N GLN A 46 -12.28 -5.33 0.71
CA GLN A 46 -12.88 -6.01 1.85
C GLN A 46 -11.92 -7.01 2.50
N THR A 47 -11.13 -7.75 1.70
CA THR A 47 -10.08 -8.65 2.22
C THR A 47 -9.05 -7.87 3.02
N ILE A 48 -8.56 -6.73 2.51
CA ILE A 48 -7.63 -5.85 3.25
C ILE A 48 -8.28 -5.42 4.57
N ARG A 49 -9.46 -4.82 4.53
CA ARG A 49 -10.18 -4.35 5.72
C ARG A 49 -10.31 -5.44 6.79
N ARG A 50 -10.73 -6.65 6.40
CA ARG A 50 -10.96 -7.75 7.33
C ARG A 50 -9.65 -8.34 7.86
N MET A 51 -8.60 -8.39 7.04
CA MET A 51 -7.25 -8.78 7.46
C MET A 51 -6.70 -7.82 8.53
N GLU A 52 -6.80 -6.51 8.33
CA GLU A 52 -6.33 -5.50 9.30
C GLU A 52 -7.09 -5.59 10.63
N LEU A 53 -8.43 -5.74 10.58
CA LEU A 53 -9.23 -5.89 11.80
C LEU A 53 -8.91 -7.19 12.55
N LYS A 54 -8.53 -8.26 11.84
CA LYS A 54 -8.06 -9.49 12.48
C LYS A 54 -6.67 -9.29 13.08
N ALA A 55 -5.77 -8.57 12.41
CA ALA A 55 -4.47 -8.23 12.97
C ALA A 55 -4.59 -7.40 14.26
N ASP A 56 -5.52 -6.43 14.33
CA ASP A 56 -5.85 -5.72 15.57
C ASP A 56 -6.24 -6.69 16.70
N GLN A 57 -7.15 -7.63 16.42
CA GLN A 57 -7.60 -8.62 17.38
C GLN A 57 -6.44 -9.49 17.90
N LEU A 58 -5.63 -10.05 16.99
CA LEU A 58 -4.50 -10.92 17.36
C LEU A 58 -3.40 -10.16 18.11
N TYR A 59 -3.20 -8.88 17.81
CA TYR A 59 -2.27 -8.03 18.56
C TYR A 59 -2.75 -7.80 20.00
N LYS A 60 -4.04 -7.50 20.20
CA LYS A 60 -4.65 -7.37 21.53
C LYS A 60 -4.56 -8.66 22.34
N GLN A 61 -4.62 -9.81 21.67
CA GLN A 61 -4.41 -11.15 22.25
C GLN A 61 -2.93 -11.50 22.50
N LYS A 62 -1.99 -10.59 22.20
CA LYS A 62 -0.53 -10.77 22.34
C LYS A 62 0.07 -11.85 21.43
N ILE A 63 -0.67 -12.28 20.41
CA ILE A 63 -0.20 -13.23 19.41
C ILE A 63 0.69 -12.50 18.39
N ILE A 64 0.31 -11.29 18.00
CA ILE A 64 1.19 -10.34 17.28
C ILE A 64 1.88 -9.45 18.31
N ARG A 65 3.16 -9.14 18.07
CA ARG A 65 4.05 -8.36 18.95
C ARG A 65 4.87 -7.36 18.14
N GLY A 66 5.56 -6.45 18.82
CA GLY A 66 6.40 -5.44 18.17
C GLY A 66 5.56 -4.38 17.46
N PHE A 67 5.95 -4.00 16.24
CA PHE A 67 5.19 -3.05 15.43
C PHE A 67 4.07 -3.74 14.65
N CYS A 68 2.93 -3.05 14.51
CA CYS A 68 1.83 -3.44 13.64
C CYS A 68 1.09 -2.18 13.18
N HIS A 69 1.16 -1.88 11.88
CA HIS A 69 0.62 -0.65 11.28
C HIS A 69 -0.52 -1.00 10.33
N LEU A 70 -1.76 -0.76 10.76
CA LEU A 70 -2.95 -1.21 10.04
C LEU A 70 -3.33 -0.27 8.89
N TYR A 71 -3.66 -0.81 7.73
CA TYR A 71 -3.93 -0.04 6.52
C TYR A 71 -5.43 0.31 6.30
N ASP A 72 -6.30 0.06 7.29
CA ASP A 72 -7.73 0.24 7.13
C ASP A 72 -8.16 1.72 7.04
N GLY A 73 -8.95 2.01 6.01
CA GLY A 73 -9.32 3.36 5.59
C GLY A 73 -8.59 3.81 4.32
N GLN A 74 -7.47 3.17 3.97
CA GLN A 74 -6.66 3.52 2.80
C GLN A 74 -6.80 2.49 1.66
N GLU A 75 -7.77 1.58 1.70
CA GLU A 75 -7.85 0.45 0.77
C GLU A 75 -7.97 0.86 -0.71
N ALA A 76 -8.61 2.00 -0.98
CA ALA A 76 -8.70 2.56 -2.32
C ALA A 76 -7.33 2.93 -2.91
N CYS A 77 -6.34 3.30 -2.08
CA CYS A 77 -4.99 3.57 -2.53
C CYS A 77 -4.34 2.30 -3.08
N ALA A 78 -4.23 1.24 -2.26
CA ALA A 78 -3.60 -0.01 -2.68
C ALA A 78 -4.32 -0.66 -3.87
N VAL A 79 -5.65 -0.75 -3.85
CA VAL A 79 -6.43 -1.39 -4.93
C VAL A 79 -6.49 -0.52 -6.19
N GLY A 80 -6.57 0.80 -6.04
CA GLY A 80 -6.58 1.74 -7.16
C GLY A 80 -5.25 1.78 -7.90
N ILE A 81 -4.13 1.83 -7.16
CA ILE A 81 -2.78 1.77 -7.75
C ILE A 81 -2.61 0.45 -8.50
N GLU A 82 -2.96 -0.68 -7.88
CA GLU A 82 -2.91 -2.01 -8.51
C GLU A 82 -3.75 -2.07 -9.80
N GLY A 83 -4.90 -1.39 -9.82
CA GLY A 83 -5.76 -1.29 -11.01
C GLY A 83 -5.22 -0.41 -12.13
N GLY A 84 -4.19 0.40 -11.87
CA GLY A 84 -3.55 1.29 -12.84
C GLY A 84 -2.17 0.86 -13.33
N ILE A 85 -1.63 -0.23 -12.77
CA ILE A 85 -0.34 -0.81 -13.17
C ILE A 85 -0.49 -2.31 -13.47
N THR A 86 0.61 -2.96 -13.83
CA THR A 86 0.69 -4.41 -14.07
C THR A 86 1.51 -5.10 -12.98
N LEU A 87 1.47 -6.43 -12.92
CA LEU A 87 2.34 -7.22 -12.02
C LEU A 87 3.81 -7.23 -12.48
N SER A 88 4.11 -6.84 -13.72
CA SER A 88 5.48 -6.64 -14.18
C SER A 88 6.07 -5.30 -13.75
N ASP A 89 5.23 -4.32 -13.39
CA ASP A 89 5.69 -3.07 -12.78
C ASP A 89 6.09 -3.30 -11.33
N HIS A 90 6.90 -2.38 -10.82
CA HIS A 90 7.54 -2.49 -9.52
C HIS A 90 6.86 -1.58 -8.49
N LEU A 91 6.80 -2.01 -7.24
CA LEU A 91 6.23 -1.21 -6.15
C LEU A 91 7.09 -1.32 -4.89
N ILE A 92 7.28 -0.19 -4.21
CA ILE A 92 7.97 -0.14 -2.92
C ILE A 92 7.27 0.86 -1.99
N THR A 93 7.15 0.51 -0.70
CA THR A 93 6.48 1.36 0.30
C THR A 93 7.16 1.31 1.67
N ALA A 94 6.66 2.09 2.61
CA ALA A 94 7.09 2.10 4.01
C ALA A 94 6.49 0.90 4.77
N TYR A 95 6.47 0.95 6.11
CA TYR A 95 6.05 -0.17 6.96
C TYR A 95 4.54 -0.45 7.00
N ARG A 96 3.67 0.42 6.48
CA ARG A 96 2.21 0.20 6.47
C ARG A 96 1.80 -0.58 5.21
N ALA A 97 2.31 -1.81 5.11
CA ALA A 97 2.45 -2.50 3.84
C ALA A 97 1.49 -3.68 3.61
N HIS A 98 0.70 -4.10 4.60
CA HIS A 98 -0.05 -5.37 4.49
C HIS A 98 -1.00 -5.40 3.27
N GLY A 99 -1.70 -4.28 2.99
CA GLY A 99 -2.54 -4.13 1.81
C GLY A 99 -1.77 -4.28 0.50
N TYR A 100 -0.59 -3.67 0.39
CA TYR A 100 0.28 -3.80 -0.77
C TYR A 100 0.88 -5.20 -0.93
N THR A 101 1.24 -5.86 0.19
CA THR A 101 1.68 -7.26 0.16
C THR A 101 0.60 -8.15 -0.44
N LEU A 102 -0.67 -7.93 -0.09
CA LEU A 102 -1.81 -8.68 -0.63
C LEU A 102 -2.00 -8.39 -2.13
N THR A 103 -2.03 -7.12 -2.54
CA THR A 103 -2.28 -6.77 -3.95
C THR A 103 -1.13 -7.21 -4.87
N ARG A 104 0.10 -7.28 -4.35
CA ARG A 104 1.30 -7.73 -5.07
C ARG A 104 1.58 -9.23 -4.95
N GLY A 105 0.55 -10.03 -4.65
CA GLY A 105 0.58 -11.49 -4.80
C GLY A 105 0.88 -12.30 -3.54
N GLY A 106 1.01 -11.65 -2.37
CA GLY A 106 1.00 -12.36 -1.10
C GLY A 106 -0.41 -12.84 -0.76
N THR A 107 -0.51 -13.92 0.01
CA THR A 107 -1.80 -14.42 0.50
C THR A 107 -2.09 -13.93 1.92
N VAL A 108 -3.38 -13.84 2.29
CA VAL A 108 -3.78 -13.55 3.69
C VAL A 108 -3.12 -14.53 4.65
N ARG A 109 -3.02 -15.81 4.27
CA ARG A 109 -2.40 -16.85 5.09
C ARG A 109 -0.93 -16.54 5.41
N GLU A 110 -0.13 -16.23 4.38
CA GLU A 110 1.30 -15.93 4.55
C GLU A 110 1.52 -14.61 5.30
N ILE A 111 0.71 -13.58 5.03
CA ILE A 111 0.76 -12.28 5.73
C ILE A 111 0.45 -12.48 7.22
N MET A 112 -0.66 -13.17 7.53
CA MET A 112 -1.06 -13.41 8.91
C MET A 112 -0.05 -14.26 9.67
N ALA A 113 0.50 -15.30 9.03
CA ALA A 113 1.55 -16.13 9.64
C ALA A 113 2.85 -15.35 9.88
N GLU A 114 3.20 -14.39 9.01
CA GLU A 114 4.35 -13.51 9.24
C GLU A 114 4.11 -12.56 10.42
N LEU A 115 2.91 -12.00 10.53
CA LEU A 115 2.53 -11.15 11.66
C LEU A 115 2.60 -11.90 13.01
N THR A 116 2.23 -13.17 13.03
CA THR A 116 2.30 -14.02 14.23
C THR A 116 3.66 -14.71 14.42
N GLY A 117 4.65 -14.40 13.57
CA GLY A 117 6.03 -14.87 13.69
C GLY A 117 6.22 -16.37 13.44
N ARG A 118 5.44 -16.96 12.53
CA ARG A 118 5.47 -18.41 12.25
C ARG A 118 6.27 -18.75 11.00
N ARG A 119 6.70 -20.01 10.90
CA ARG A 119 7.54 -20.50 9.79
C ARG A 119 6.85 -20.40 8.41
N GLY A 120 5.53 -20.48 8.37
CA GLY A 120 4.70 -20.32 7.17
C GLY A 120 4.45 -18.87 6.79
N GLY A 121 5.06 -17.92 7.51
CA GLY A 121 5.05 -16.51 7.14
C GLY A 121 5.81 -16.26 5.83
N ILE A 122 5.46 -15.18 5.14
CA ILE A 122 6.04 -14.82 3.84
C ILE A 122 7.57 -14.59 3.89
N ALA A 123 8.09 -14.24 5.07
CA ALA A 123 9.52 -14.13 5.36
C ALA A 123 9.95 -15.11 6.46
N LYS A 124 9.21 -16.23 6.60
CA LYS A 124 9.46 -17.30 7.58
C LYS A 124 9.53 -16.80 9.02
N GLY A 125 8.75 -15.77 9.37
CA GLY A 125 8.73 -15.18 10.72
C GLY A 125 9.96 -14.34 11.06
N LYS A 126 10.85 -14.06 10.10
CA LYS A 126 12.06 -13.24 10.31
C LYS A 126 11.77 -11.73 10.20
N GLY A 127 10.73 -11.34 9.46
CA GLY A 127 10.49 -9.94 9.10
C GLY A 127 9.44 -9.25 9.98
N GLY A 128 8.36 -9.96 10.32
CA GLY A 128 7.20 -9.40 11.01
C GLY A 128 6.42 -8.39 10.15
N SER A 129 5.66 -7.50 10.80
CA SER A 129 4.74 -6.56 10.13
C SER A 129 5.39 -5.67 9.09
N MET A 130 6.61 -5.19 9.35
CA MET A 130 7.21 -4.14 8.55
C MET A 130 7.95 -4.66 7.33
N HIS A 131 8.31 -5.95 7.25
CA HIS A 131 9.27 -6.48 6.28
C HIS A 131 8.73 -7.71 5.55
N MET A 132 7.79 -7.46 4.63
CA MET A 132 7.22 -8.48 3.75
C MET A 132 7.59 -8.15 2.30
N TYR A 133 7.93 -9.15 1.49
CA TYR A 133 8.38 -8.97 0.11
C TYR A 133 7.68 -9.97 -0.80
N THR A 134 7.39 -9.59 -2.04
CA THR A 134 6.87 -10.49 -3.08
C THR A 134 7.53 -10.17 -4.41
N LYS A 135 7.17 -10.89 -5.48
CA LYS A 135 7.69 -10.61 -6.81
C LYS A 135 7.36 -9.15 -7.21
N ASN A 136 8.38 -8.38 -7.55
CA ASN A 136 8.29 -6.95 -7.93
C ASN A 136 7.65 -6.04 -6.86
N PHE A 137 7.56 -6.52 -5.61
CA PHE A 137 7.24 -5.71 -4.45
C PHE A 137 8.43 -5.73 -3.51
N TYR A 138 9.13 -4.61 -3.46
CA TYR A 138 10.38 -4.42 -2.70
C TYR A 138 10.12 -4.08 -1.24
N GLY A 139 8.91 -4.43 -0.80
CA GLY A 139 8.52 -4.63 0.56
C GLY A 139 8.13 -3.40 1.33
N GLY A 140 7.88 -3.67 2.61
CA GLY A 140 7.74 -2.66 3.64
C GLY A 140 9.10 -2.28 4.21
N ASN A 141 9.30 -0.98 4.37
CA ASN A 141 10.56 -0.41 4.81
C ASN A 141 10.35 0.37 6.13
N GLY A 142 11.12 0.00 7.15
CA GLY A 142 10.99 0.55 8.52
C GLY A 142 11.62 1.93 8.70
N ILE A 143 12.57 2.31 7.84
CA ILE A 143 13.28 3.59 7.93
C ILE A 143 12.57 4.62 7.06
N VAL A 144 12.00 5.64 7.70
CA VAL A 144 11.16 6.66 7.05
C VAL A 144 11.94 7.37 5.94
N GLY A 145 11.46 7.25 4.70
CA GLY A 145 12.02 7.90 3.52
C GLY A 145 13.09 7.08 2.78
N ALA A 146 13.66 6.04 3.41
CA ALA A 146 14.73 5.24 2.83
C ALA A 146 14.29 4.44 1.60
N GLN A 147 13.00 4.11 1.49
CA GLN A 147 12.45 3.39 0.35
C GLN A 147 12.41 4.23 -0.93
N VAL A 148 12.45 5.57 -0.82
CA VAL A 148 12.30 6.45 -1.99
C VAL A 148 13.53 6.41 -2.91
N PRO A 149 14.78 6.56 -2.40
CA PRO A 149 15.97 6.29 -3.21
C PRO A 149 16.01 4.86 -3.77
N LEU A 150 15.56 3.85 -3.01
CA LEU A 150 15.52 2.46 -3.47
C LEU A 150 14.57 2.29 -4.66
N GLY A 151 13.38 2.91 -4.60
CA GLY A 151 12.43 2.93 -5.71
C GLY A 151 13.02 3.58 -6.97
N ALA A 152 13.78 4.67 -6.82
CA ALA A 152 14.49 5.28 -7.94
C ALA A 152 15.58 4.37 -8.52
N GLY A 153 16.28 3.60 -7.66
CA GLY A 153 17.21 2.56 -8.11
C GLY A 153 16.53 1.46 -8.95
N VAL A 154 15.33 1.04 -8.54
CA VAL A 154 14.53 0.08 -9.33
C VAL A 154 14.07 0.70 -10.65
N ALA A 155 13.59 1.95 -10.65
CA ALA A 155 13.23 2.66 -11.88
C ALA A 155 14.42 2.85 -12.83
N LEU A 156 15.61 3.12 -12.29
CA LEU A 156 16.86 3.14 -13.05
C LEU A 156 17.11 1.79 -13.71
N ALA A 157 16.91 0.67 -13.00
CA ALA A 157 17.05 -0.67 -13.56
C ALA A 157 16.04 -0.93 -14.70
N CYS A 158 14.77 -0.52 -14.56
CA CYS A 158 13.78 -0.62 -15.63
C CYS A 158 14.24 0.12 -16.89
N LYS A 159 14.70 1.36 -16.72
CA LYS A 159 15.23 2.17 -17.82
C LYS A 159 16.47 1.54 -18.45
N TYR A 160 17.38 1.03 -17.63
CA TYR A 160 18.63 0.41 -18.07
C TYR A 160 18.37 -0.85 -18.91
N LEU A 161 17.37 -1.65 -18.52
CA LEU A 161 16.97 -2.86 -19.22
C LEU A 161 16.07 -2.61 -20.45
N GLY A 162 15.52 -1.40 -20.60
CA GLY A 162 14.65 -1.04 -21.73
C GLY A 162 13.39 -1.90 -21.81
N ASN A 163 12.79 -2.25 -20.66
CA ASN A 163 11.74 -3.26 -20.56
C ASN A 163 10.31 -2.68 -20.44
N ASP A 164 10.14 -1.38 -20.64
CA ASP A 164 8.86 -0.64 -20.55
C ASP A 164 8.12 -0.79 -19.19
N GLN A 165 8.86 -1.15 -18.15
CA GLN A 165 8.36 -1.20 -16.77
C GLN A 165 8.64 0.12 -16.06
N LEU A 166 7.87 0.38 -14.99
CA LEU A 166 8.08 1.52 -14.10
C LEU A 166 8.18 1.09 -12.63
N CYS A 167 8.57 2.01 -11.77
CA CYS A 167 8.48 1.83 -10.32
C CYS A 167 7.50 2.81 -9.69
N VAL A 168 6.61 2.30 -8.85
CA VAL A 168 5.77 3.08 -7.94
C VAL A 168 6.49 3.14 -6.59
N SER A 169 6.88 4.34 -6.16
CA SER A 169 7.60 4.56 -4.91
C SER A 169 6.76 5.39 -3.95
N LEU A 170 6.24 4.74 -2.91
CA LEU A 170 5.33 5.35 -1.95
C LEU A 170 6.04 5.84 -0.69
N TYR A 171 5.55 6.95 -0.14
CA TYR A 171 5.94 7.50 1.16
C TYR A 171 4.75 8.25 1.79
N GLY A 172 4.74 8.42 3.11
CA GLY A 172 3.67 9.16 3.82
C GLY A 172 3.94 10.66 3.91
N ASP A 173 2.93 11.44 4.31
CA ASP A 173 3.04 12.90 4.53
C ASP A 173 4.21 13.28 5.46
N GLY A 174 4.36 12.61 6.62
CA GLY A 174 5.51 12.84 7.51
C GLY A 174 6.87 12.47 6.89
N ALA A 175 6.90 11.52 5.95
CA ALA A 175 8.11 11.14 5.25
C ALA A 175 8.50 12.19 4.19
N ALA A 176 7.55 12.97 3.67
CA ALA A 176 7.75 13.95 2.60
C ALA A 176 8.72 15.09 2.94
N ASN A 177 9.18 15.18 4.20
CA ASN A 177 10.19 16.13 4.67
C ASN A 177 11.60 15.53 4.82
N GLN A 178 11.80 14.27 4.42
CA GLN A 178 13.11 13.61 4.42
C GLN A 178 13.99 14.16 3.29
N GLY A 179 15.22 14.58 3.62
CA GLY A 179 16.16 15.18 2.64
C GLY A 179 16.46 14.26 1.44
N GLN A 180 16.66 12.97 1.68
CA GLN A 180 16.93 11.97 0.64
C GLN A 180 15.82 11.87 -0.43
N ILE A 181 14.59 12.25 -0.12
CA ILE A 181 13.50 12.31 -1.12
C ILE A 181 13.79 13.40 -2.15
N PHE A 182 14.25 14.58 -1.72
CA PHE A 182 14.58 15.71 -2.61
C PHE A 182 15.85 15.44 -3.43
N GLU A 183 16.85 14.77 -2.84
CA GLU A 183 18.00 14.27 -3.59
C GLU A 183 17.55 13.31 -4.70
N THR A 184 16.62 12.42 -4.38
CA THR A 184 16.05 11.46 -5.32
C THR A 184 15.24 12.13 -6.42
N TYR A 185 14.44 13.16 -6.11
CA TYR A 185 13.74 13.96 -7.11
C TYR A 185 14.70 14.54 -8.15
N ASN A 186 15.79 15.13 -7.68
CA ASN A 186 16.79 15.74 -8.57
C ASN A 186 17.39 14.71 -9.52
N MET A 187 17.87 13.58 -9.01
CA MET A 187 18.46 12.52 -9.84
C MET A 187 17.44 11.89 -10.80
N SER A 188 16.23 11.61 -10.31
CA SER A 188 15.17 11.00 -11.13
C SER A 188 14.74 11.91 -12.28
N SER A 189 14.66 13.22 -12.04
CA SER A 189 14.37 14.22 -13.08
C SER A 189 15.52 14.32 -14.08
N LEU A 190 16.76 14.47 -13.58
CA LEU A 190 17.98 14.56 -14.40
C LEU A 190 18.12 13.37 -15.35
N TRP A 191 17.85 12.17 -14.84
CA TRP A 191 17.97 10.94 -15.62
C TRP A 191 16.67 10.49 -16.27
N LYS A 192 15.58 11.26 -16.18
CA LYS A 192 14.24 10.91 -16.70
C LYS A 192 13.88 9.46 -16.37
N LEU A 193 13.88 9.11 -15.09
CA LEU A 193 13.57 7.76 -14.63
C LEU A 193 12.05 7.49 -14.72
N PRO A 194 11.62 6.26 -15.08
CA PRO A 194 10.21 5.88 -15.11
C PRO A 194 9.72 5.57 -13.68
N ILE A 195 9.54 6.61 -12.87
CA ILE A 195 9.12 6.51 -11.47
C ILE A 195 7.91 7.38 -11.16
N ILE A 196 6.92 6.79 -10.49
CA ILE A 196 5.79 7.49 -9.91
C ILE A 196 6.06 7.64 -8.41
N PHE A 197 6.25 8.88 -7.96
CA PHE A 197 6.40 9.21 -6.55
C PHE A 197 5.02 9.41 -5.95
N ILE A 198 4.63 8.59 -4.97
CA ILE A 198 3.31 8.69 -4.35
C ILE A 198 3.44 9.11 -2.89
N CYS A 199 2.85 10.26 -2.55
CA CYS A 199 2.63 10.67 -1.17
C CYS A 199 1.25 10.19 -0.70
N GLU A 200 1.19 9.19 0.18
CA GLU A 200 -0.04 8.83 0.90
C GLU A 200 -0.24 9.82 2.06
N ASN A 201 -1.01 10.86 1.80
CA ASN A 201 -1.31 11.89 2.79
C ASN A 201 -2.52 11.48 3.63
N ASN A 202 -2.26 10.90 4.81
CA ASN A 202 -3.30 10.52 5.77
C ASN A 202 -3.50 11.53 6.89
N GLN A 203 -3.06 12.78 6.66
CA GLN A 203 -3.15 13.94 7.55
C GLN A 203 -2.20 13.92 8.76
N TYR A 204 -1.53 12.80 9.07
CA TYR A 204 -0.76 12.67 10.32
C TYR A 204 0.50 11.79 10.21
N GLY A 205 1.67 12.44 10.31
CA GLY A 205 2.96 11.80 10.53
C GLY A 205 3.11 11.34 11.98
N MET A 206 2.81 10.07 12.24
CA MET A 206 2.67 9.52 13.60
C MET A 206 1.58 10.24 14.39
N GLY A 207 1.93 11.28 15.16
CA GLY A 207 0.99 12.12 15.92
C GLY A 207 1.10 13.61 15.59
N THR A 208 1.83 13.98 14.54
CA THR A 208 2.00 15.37 14.10
C THR A 208 1.19 15.60 12.84
N SER A 209 0.26 16.56 12.87
CA SER A 209 -0.54 16.91 11.69
C SER A 209 0.32 17.53 10.59
N VAL A 210 -0.20 17.53 9.36
CA VAL A 210 0.49 18.08 8.20
C VAL A 210 0.82 19.57 8.35
N GLU A 211 -0.06 20.36 8.96
CA GLU A 211 0.14 21.80 9.20
C GLU A 211 1.26 22.07 10.21
N ARG A 212 1.52 21.11 11.10
CA ARG A 212 2.55 21.22 12.14
C ARG A 212 3.90 20.66 11.71
N SER A 213 3.94 19.89 10.63
CA SER A 213 5.15 19.21 10.15
C SER A 213 5.67 19.76 8.83
N SER A 214 4.82 20.37 8.01
CA SER A 214 5.17 20.85 6.68
C SER A 214 4.77 22.31 6.51
N ALA A 215 5.73 23.17 6.13
CA ALA A 215 5.47 24.58 5.85
C ALA A 215 4.54 24.79 4.64
N SER A 216 4.54 23.84 3.71
CA SER A 216 3.54 23.72 2.65
C SER A 216 2.98 22.29 2.67
N THR A 217 1.66 22.19 2.77
CA THR A 217 0.90 20.92 2.79
C THR A 217 0.43 20.49 1.40
N GLU A 218 0.90 21.15 0.33
CA GLU A 218 0.66 20.76 -1.05
C GLU A 218 1.72 19.74 -1.49
N TYR A 219 1.57 18.48 -1.07
CA TYR A 219 2.60 17.45 -1.26
C TYR A 219 2.88 17.14 -2.74
N TYR A 220 1.86 17.19 -3.59
CA TYR A 220 2.00 17.05 -5.05
C TYR A 220 2.91 18.10 -5.71
N LYS A 221 3.16 19.24 -5.06
CA LYS A 221 4.04 20.32 -5.56
C LYS A 221 5.47 20.24 -5.03
N ARG A 222 5.75 19.37 -4.06
CA ARG A 222 7.07 19.32 -3.37
C ARG A 222 8.21 18.87 -4.28
N GLY A 223 7.90 18.24 -5.39
CA GLY A 223 8.88 17.92 -6.45
C GLY A 223 9.39 19.15 -7.22
N ASP A 224 8.83 20.35 -6.99
CA ASP A 224 9.13 21.61 -7.65
C ASP A 224 9.13 21.52 -9.18
N TYR A 225 10.24 21.12 -9.80
CA TYR A 225 10.36 20.93 -11.25
C TYR A 225 9.74 19.63 -11.75
N ILE A 226 9.44 18.66 -10.88
CA ILE A 226 8.72 17.44 -11.26
C ILE A 226 7.22 17.74 -11.37
N PRO A 227 6.53 17.35 -12.47
CA PRO A 227 5.09 17.49 -12.57
C PRO A 227 4.38 16.67 -11.49
N GLY A 228 3.22 17.14 -11.04
CA GLY A 228 2.48 16.46 -9.99
C GLY A 228 0.98 16.61 -10.10
N LEU A 229 0.25 15.70 -9.46
CA LEU A 229 -1.19 15.78 -9.31
C LEU A 229 -1.65 15.36 -7.90
N ARG A 230 -2.70 15.99 -7.41
CA ARG A 230 -3.40 15.60 -6.19
C ARG A 230 -4.65 14.79 -6.54
N VAL A 231 -4.97 13.77 -5.77
CA VAL A 231 -6.01 12.77 -6.07
C VAL A 231 -6.79 12.46 -4.81
N ASP A 232 -8.12 12.30 -4.93
CA ASP A 232 -8.94 11.69 -3.89
C ASP A 232 -8.52 10.22 -3.67
N GLY A 233 -7.81 9.97 -2.57
CA GLY A 233 -7.31 8.67 -2.17
C GLY A 233 -8.37 7.77 -1.52
N MET A 234 -9.61 8.25 -1.37
CA MET A 234 -10.76 7.47 -0.89
C MET A 234 -11.61 6.91 -2.04
N ASP A 235 -11.45 7.43 -3.26
CA ASP A 235 -12.11 6.93 -4.46
C ASP A 235 -11.18 6.01 -5.27
N VAL A 236 -11.45 4.70 -5.23
CA VAL A 236 -10.68 3.68 -5.95
C VAL A 236 -10.59 3.95 -7.47
N LEU A 237 -11.60 4.57 -8.08
CA LEU A 237 -11.59 4.89 -9.50
C LEU A 237 -10.74 6.13 -9.79
N CYS A 238 -10.75 7.14 -8.90
CA CYS A 238 -9.86 8.30 -9.03
C CYS A 238 -8.41 7.87 -8.95
N VAL A 239 -8.06 7.06 -7.94
CA VAL A 239 -6.71 6.51 -7.78
C VAL A 239 -6.31 5.69 -9.01
N ARG A 240 -7.22 4.85 -9.53
CA ARG A 240 -6.96 4.04 -10.73
C ARG A 240 -6.65 4.88 -11.96
N GLU A 241 -7.50 5.85 -12.30
CA GLU A 241 -7.29 6.67 -13.50
C GLU A 241 -6.06 7.58 -13.37
N ALA A 242 -5.82 8.14 -12.18
CA ALA A 242 -4.60 8.89 -11.90
C ALA A 242 -3.34 8.04 -12.04
N THR A 243 -3.38 6.80 -11.56
CA THR A 243 -2.26 5.86 -11.68
C THR A 243 -2.02 5.48 -13.14
N LYS A 244 -3.06 5.20 -13.93
CA LYS A 244 -2.92 4.94 -15.38
C LYS A 244 -2.27 6.12 -16.10
N PHE A 245 -2.76 7.33 -15.83
CA PHE A 245 -2.19 8.56 -16.39
C PHE A 245 -0.71 8.73 -16.03
N ALA A 246 -0.35 8.55 -14.76
CA ALA A 246 1.02 8.64 -14.29
C ALA A 246 1.92 7.54 -14.89
N ALA A 247 1.37 6.33 -15.07
CA ALA A 247 2.07 5.21 -15.68
C ALA A 247 2.37 5.49 -17.16
N ASP A 248 1.39 5.98 -17.91
CA ASP A 248 1.56 6.36 -19.31
C ASP A 248 2.55 7.53 -19.46
N HIS A 249 2.53 8.48 -18.53
CA HIS A 249 3.54 9.55 -18.44
C HIS A 249 4.96 8.97 -18.36
N CYS A 250 5.20 8.06 -17.40
CA CYS A 250 6.51 7.44 -17.21
C CYS A 250 6.92 6.58 -18.41
N ARG A 251 6.04 5.72 -18.94
CA ARG A 251 6.31 4.86 -20.10
C ARG A 251 6.59 5.65 -21.38
N SER A 252 5.97 6.82 -21.54
CA SER A 252 6.27 7.73 -22.66
C SER A 252 7.65 8.40 -22.58
N GLY A 253 8.45 8.12 -21.54
CA GLY A 253 9.81 8.64 -21.38
C GLY A 253 9.89 10.10 -20.92
N LYS A 254 8.78 10.67 -20.45
CA LYS A 254 8.72 12.04 -19.92
C LYS A 254 9.43 12.19 -18.56
N GLY A 255 9.73 11.07 -17.89
CA GLY A 255 10.47 11.02 -16.65
C GLY A 255 9.56 10.83 -15.43
N PRO A 256 9.96 11.33 -14.25
CA PRO A 256 9.22 11.13 -13.02
C PRO A 256 7.96 12.00 -12.94
N ILE A 257 7.01 11.56 -12.12
CA ILE A 257 5.79 12.30 -11.78
C ILE A 257 5.43 12.11 -10.30
N LEU A 258 4.93 13.16 -9.64
CA LEU A 258 4.38 13.07 -8.28
C LEU A 258 2.87 12.84 -8.29
N MET A 259 2.39 12.05 -7.34
CA MET A 259 0.97 11.88 -7.06
C MET A 259 0.73 11.97 -5.55
N GLU A 260 -0.11 12.89 -5.10
CA GLU A 260 -0.58 12.94 -3.71
C GLU A 260 -1.93 12.25 -3.61
N LEU A 261 -2.00 11.15 -2.86
CA LEU A 261 -3.26 10.49 -2.52
C LEU A 261 -3.76 11.03 -1.18
N GLN A 262 -4.83 11.81 -1.22
CA GLN A 262 -5.49 12.31 -0.01
C GLN A 262 -6.37 11.20 0.56
N THR A 263 -5.86 10.52 1.57
CA THR A 263 -6.51 9.35 2.17
C THR A 263 -6.62 9.51 3.68
N TYR A 264 -7.04 8.46 4.39
CA TYR A 264 -7.17 8.51 5.82
C TYR A 264 -7.00 7.14 6.47
N ARG A 265 -6.27 7.09 7.59
CA ARG A 265 -6.13 5.88 8.42
C ARG A 265 -7.09 5.90 9.60
N TYR A 266 -7.88 4.84 9.76
CA TYR A 266 -8.85 4.79 10.85
C TYR A 266 -8.20 4.47 12.20
N HIS A 267 -7.25 3.54 12.24
CA HIS A 267 -6.46 3.28 13.44
C HIS A 267 -5.43 4.39 13.69
N GLY A 268 -4.89 4.41 14.91
CA GLY A 268 -3.72 5.21 15.27
C GLY A 268 -2.49 4.88 14.42
N HIS A 269 -1.35 5.47 14.75
CA HIS A 269 -0.14 5.29 13.95
C HIS A 269 0.23 3.82 13.83
N SER A 270 0.29 3.13 14.97
CA SER A 270 0.49 1.69 15.12
C SER A 270 -0.40 1.20 16.28
N MET A 271 -0.38 -0.10 16.56
CA MET A 271 -1.14 -0.69 17.67
C MET A 271 -0.79 -0.14 19.07
N SER A 272 0.35 0.52 19.26
CA SER A 272 0.71 1.18 20.54
C SER A 272 0.14 2.59 20.67
N ASP A 273 -0.41 3.16 19.60
CA ASP A 273 -0.98 4.51 19.55
C ASP A 273 -2.50 4.44 19.42
N PRO A 274 -3.27 4.87 20.44
CA PRO A 274 -4.73 4.94 20.37
C PRO A 274 -5.26 5.94 19.32
N GLY A 275 -4.45 6.92 18.90
CA GLY A 275 -4.80 7.87 17.84
C GLY A 275 -5.86 8.91 18.19
N VAL A 276 -6.01 9.24 19.49
CA VAL A 276 -7.02 10.20 20.00
C VAL A 276 -6.42 11.37 20.76
N SER A 277 -5.10 11.44 20.92
CA SER A 277 -4.42 12.56 21.59
C SER A 277 -4.14 13.75 20.66
N TYR A 278 -4.22 13.53 19.35
CA TYR A 278 -3.86 14.52 18.31
C TYR A 278 -4.95 14.73 17.25
N ARG A 279 -6.09 14.03 17.38
CA ARG A 279 -7.28 14.13 16.54
C ARG A 279 -8.50 13.62 17.29
N THR A 280 -9.70 14.01 16.86
CA THR A 280 -10.94 13.66 17.56
C THR A 280 -11.52 12.34 17.05
N ARG A 281 -12.38 11.70 17.86
CA ARG A 281 -13.10 10.50 17.41
C ARG A 281 -14.16 10.85 16.37
N GLU A 282 -14.70 12.06 16.47
CA GLU A 282 -15.68 12.64 15.57
C GLU A 282 -15.10 12.80 14.17
N GLU A 283 -13.86 13.28 14.03
CA GLU A 283 -13.16 13.38 12.74
C GLU A 283 -13.05 12.00 12.06
N ILE A 284 -12.59 10.98 12.80
CA ILE A 284 -12.46 9.61 12.27
C ILE A 284 -13.82 9.06 11.84
N GLN A 285 -14.86 9.27 12.65
CA GLN A 285 -16.20 8.79 12.38
C GLN A 285 -16.85 9.52 11.20
N GLU A 286 -16.58 10.82 11.06
CA GLU A 286 -17.04 11.63 9.93
C GLU A 286 -16.45 11.10 8.63
N VAL A 287 -15.13 10.91 8.55
CA VAL A 287 -14.47 10.34 7.38
C VAL A 287 -15.02 8.95 7.05
N ARG A 288 -15.14 8.07 8.05
CA ARG A 288 -15.67 6.70 7.85
C ARG A 288 -17.12 6.71 7.36
N SER A 289 -17.96 7.63 7.84
CA SER A 289 -19.38 7.66 7.47
C SER A 289 -19.62 8.29 6.09
N LYS A 290 -18.79 9.26 5.68
CA LYS A 290 -18.97 10.02 4.43
C LYS A 290 -18.15 9.47 3.26
N SER A 291 -16.99 8.91 3.53
CA SER A 291 -15.96 8.67 2.52
C SER A 291 -15.31 7.29 2.62
N ASP A 292 -15.89 6.32 3.32
CA ASP A 292 -15.30 4.99 3.38
C ASP A 292 -15.18 4.36 1.99
N PRO A 293 -13.98 3.94 1.55
CA PRO A 293 -13.72 3.54 0.16
C PRO A 293 -14.55 2.32 -0.28
N ILE A 294 -14.83 1.41 0.65
CA ILE A 294 -15.62 0.19 0.39
C ILE A 294 -17.10 0.55 0.24
N SER A 295 -17.60 1.42 1.12
CA SER A 295 -18.98 1.90 1.10
C SER A 295 -19.25 2.72 -0.17
N MET A 296 -18.33 3.61 -0.55
CA MET A 296 -18.41 4.38 -1.79
C MET A 296 -18.50 3.49 -3.04
N LEU A 297 -17.64 2.46 -3.15
CA LEU A 297 -17.70 1.53 -4.29
C LEU A 297 -19.00 0.71 -4.27
N LYS A 298 -19.42 0.22 -3.11
CA LYS A 298 -20.67 -0.51 -2.94
C LYS A 298 -21.86 0.30 -3.45
N ASP A 299 -22.00 1.54 -2.99
CA ASP A 299 -23.13 2.40 -3.35
C ASP A 299 -23.13 2.70 -4.85
N ARG A 300 -21.95 2.90 -5.46
CA ARG A 300 -21.81 3.04 -6.92
C ARG A 300 -22.26 1.79 -7.67
N MET A 301 -21.87 0.61 -7.22
CA MET A 301 -22.25 -0.63 -7.88
C MET A 301 -23.75 -0.91 -7.75
N LEU A 302 -24.35 -0.66 -6.58
CA LEU A 302 -25.77 -0.87 -6.34
C LEU A 302 -26.63 0.13 -7.11
N SER A 303 -26.31 1.43 -7.03
CA SER A 303 -27.07 2.50 -7.71
C SER A 303 -27.05 2.36 -9.24
N ASN A 304 -26.02 1.74 -9.81
CA ASN A 304 -25.90 1.50 -11.24
C ASN A 304 -26.26 0.06 -11.65
N ASN A 305 -26.94 -0.70 -10.78
CA ASN A 305 -27.39 -2.06 -11.04
C ASN A 305 -26.26 -2.99 -11.55
N MET A 306 -25.04 -2.77 -11.06
CA MET A 306 -23.85 -3.57 -11.39
C MET A 306 -23.64 -4.72 -10.43
N ALA A 307 -24.31 -4.74 -9.28
CA ALA A 307 -24.34 -5.84 -8.32
C ALA A 307 -25.64 -5.79 -7.51
N SER A 308 -26.03 -6.92 -6.91
CA SER A 308 -27.10 -6.94 -5.91
C SER A 308 -26.53 -6.83 -4.50
N ILE A 309 -27.37 -6.50 -3.53
CA ILE A 309 -26.99 -6.47 -2.11
C ILE A 309 -26.59 -7.87 -1.64
N GLU A 310 -27.32 -8.88 -2.10
CA GLU A 310 -27.09 -10.29 -1.77
C GLU A 310 -25.72 -10.76 -2.26
N GLU A 311 -25.34 -10.40 -3.50
CA GLU A 311 -24.04 -10.76 -4.08
C GLU A 311 -22.87 -10.14 -3.30
N LEU A 312 -22.96 -8.86 -2.95
CA LEU A 312 -21.92 -8.21 -2.15
C LEU A 312 -21.84 -8.81 -0.73
N LYS A 313 -22.98 -9.23 -0.16
CA LYS A 313 -23.03 -9.92 1.12
C LYS A 313 -22.41 -11.31 1.06
N GLU A 314 -22.58 -12.04 -0.05
CA GLU A 314 -21.91 -13.33 -0.27
C GLU A 314 -20.39 -13.16 -0.33
N ILE A 315 -19.91 -12.10 -0.99
CA ILE A 315 -18.49 -11.73 -0.97
C ILE A 315 -18.02 -11.45 0.47
N ASP A 316 -18.77 -10.68 1.25
CA ASP A 316 -18.43 -10.41 2.66
C ASP A 316 -18.31 -11.69 3.50
N ILE A 317 -19.22 -12.64 3.30
CA ILE A 317 -19.21 -13.94 4.00
C ILE A 317 -17.98 -14.74 3.58
N ALA A 318 -17.70 -14.83 2.29
CA ALA A 318 -16.55 -15.57 1.76
C ALA A 318 -15.22 -14.99 2.26
N VAL A 319 -15.08 -13.65 2.23
CA VAL A 319 -13.89 -12.96 2.75
C VAL A 319 -13.73 -13.20 4.24
N ARG A 320 -14.81 -13.10 5.04
CA ARG A 320 -14.73 -13.39 6.48
C ARG A 320 -14.21 -14.80 6.75
N LYS A 321 -14.74 -15.79 6.02
CA LYS A 321 -14.27 -17.18 6.14
C LYS A 321 -12.79 -17.31 5.79
N GLU A 322 -12.35 -16.70 4.68
CA GLU A 322 -10.93 -16.67 4.28
C GLU A 322 -10.03 -16.09 5.38
N ILE A 323 -10.44 -14.99 6.02
CA ILE A 323 -9.67 -14.38 7.12
C ILE A 323 -9.63 -15.27 8.37
N GLU A 324 -10.76 -15.89 8.75
CA GLU A 324 -10.77 -16.79 9.91
C GLU A 324 -9.91 -18.04 9.66
N ASP A 325 -9.98 -18.63 8.46
CA ASP A 325 -9.16 -19.78 8.08
C ASP A 325 -7.66 -19.42 8.10
N ALA A 326 -7.29 -18.22 7.62
CA ALA A 326 -5.93 -17.72 7.67
C ALA A 326 -5.45 -17.44 9.11
N ALA A 327 -6.31 -16.87 9.97
CA ALA A 327 -5.99 -16.62 11.37
C ALA A 327 -5.81 -17.92 12.17
N GLN A 328 -6.66 -18.92 11.90
CA GLN A 328 -6.52 -20.24 12.52
C GLN A 328 -5.20 -20.90 12.13
N PHE A 329 -4.81 -20.83 10.84
CA PHE A 329 -3.49 -21.28 10.39
C PHE A 329 -2.38 -20.50 11.11
N ALA A 330 -2.40 -19.17 11.08
CA ALA A 330 -1.37 -18.32 11.66
C ALA A 330 -1.19 -18.50 13.18
N THR A 331 -2.21 -18.97 13.88
CA THR A 331 -2.15 -19.25 15.33
C THR A 331 -1.71 -20.67 15.65
N THR A 332 -1.80 -21.61 14.71
CA THR A 332 -1.45 -23.03 14.91
C THR A 332 -0.17 -23.47 14.20
N ASP A 333 0.28 -22.76 13.16
CA ASP A 333 1.54 -23.02 12.48
C ASP A 333 2.71 -22.80 13.45
N PRO A 334 3.69 -23.71 13.58
CA PRO A 334 4.74 -23.57 14.59
C PRO A 334 5.69 -22.40 14.28
N GLU A 335 6.39 -21.95 15.32
CA GLU A 335 7.50 -21.02 15.19
C GLU A 335 8.62 -21.62 14.31
N PRO A 336 9.45 -20.78 13.67
CA PRO A 336 10.64 -21.24 12.96
C PRO A 336 11.56 -22.03 13.90
N PRO A 337 12.19 -23.12 13.43
CA PRO A 337 13.14 -23.85 14.26
C PRO A 337 14.35 -22.96 14.61
N LEU A 338 14.93 -23.16 15.79
CA LEU A 338 16.07 -22.35 16.25
C LEU A 338 17.29 -22.49 15.32
N ASP A 339 17.44 -23.64 14.66
CA ASP A 339 18.51 -23.90 13.69
C ASP A 339 18.45 -22.96 12.48
N ASP A 340 17.27 -22.42 12.15
CA ASP A 340 17.08 -21.45 11.06
C ASP A 340 17.38 -20.00 11.47
N LEU A 341 17.75 -19.73 12.73
CA LEU A 341 17.93 -18.37 13.26
C LEU A 341 18.88 -17.55 12.39
N CYS A 342 19.99 -18.14 11.99
CA CYS A 342 21.03 -17.48 11.19
C CYS A 342 20.92 -17.75 9.68
N SER A 343 19.91 -18.49 9.22
CA SER A 343 19.72 -18.73 7.77
C SER A 343 19.40 -17.43 7.02
N HIS A 344 19.88 -17.34 5.79
CA HIS A 344 19.70 -16.27 4.81
C HIS A 344 20.45 -14.96 5.13
N ILE A 345 21.65 -15.02 5.72
CA ILE A 345 22.51 -13.83 5.91
C ILE A 345 23.14 -13.40 4.58
N PHE A 346 23.71 -14.33 3.82
CA PHE A 346 24.27 -14.11 2.49
C PHE A 346 23.57 -14.98 1.45
N ALA A 347 23.38 -14.45 0.25
CA ALA A 347 22.82 -15.18 -0.88
C ALA A 347 23.94 -15.82 -1.72
N ASN A 348 23.72 -17.06 -2.18
CA ASN A 348 24.65 -17.84 -3.02
C ASN A 348 26.04 -18.07 -2.39
N ASP A 349 26.10 -18.20 -1.07
CA ASP A 349 27.33 -18.49 -0.35
C ASP A 349 27.34 -19.92 0.20
N GLN A 350 28.53 -20.44 0.48
CA GLN A 350 28.65 -21.72 1.18
C GLN A 350 28.20 -21.57 2.64
N PRO A 351 27.65 -22.62 3.27
CA PRO A 351 27.30 -22.57 4.68
C PRO A 351 28.48 -22.15 5.56
N PHE A 352 28.23 -21.29 6.55
CA PHE A 352 29.26 -20.78 7.46
C PHE A 352 28.75 -20.67 8.90
N GLU A 353 29.68 -20.60 9.86
CA GLU A 353 29.36 -20.46 11.28
C GLU A 353 29.12 -19.00 11.67
N VAL A 354 28.07 -18.77 12.46
CA VAL A 354 27.74 -17.49 13.08
C VAL A 354 27.88 -17.62 14.59
N ARG A 355 28.55 -16.65 15.21
CA ARG A 355 28.71 -16.58 16.65
C ARG A 355 27.36 -16.23 17.31
N GLY A 356 26.93 -17.05 18.27
CA GLY A 356 25.77 -16.77 19.12
C GLY A 356 26.08 -15.84 20.29
N ALA A 357 25.30 -15.91 21.36
CA ALA A 357 25.45 -15.04 22.53
C ALA A 357 26.82 -15.19 23.24
N THR A 358 27.49 -16.34 23.08
CA THR A 358 28.82 -16.61 23.64
C THR A 358 29.81 -16.99 22.53
N PRO A 359 31.13 -16.86 22.75
CA PRO A 359 32.13 -17.32 21.78
C PRO A 359 32.05 -18.82 21.44
N TRP A 360 31.44 -19.63 22.31
CA TRP A 360 31.33 -21.08 22.14
C TRP A 360 30.00 -21.52 21.52
N THR A 361 29.03 -20.60 21.42
CA THR A 361 27.76 -20.87 20.72
C THR A 361 27.98 -20.64 19.24
N LYS A 362 27.90 -21.71 18.45
CA LYS A 362 28.02 -21.69 17.00
C LYS A 362 26.67 -22.03 16.37
N LEU A 363 26.19 -21.16 15.51
CA LEU A 363 24.97 -21.33 14.72
C LEU A 363 25.36 -21.49 13.26
N THR A 364 24.58 -22.21 12.48
CA THR A 364 24.84 -22.38 11.05
C THR A 364 24.03 -21.35 10.26
N SER A 365 24.69 -20.66 9.32
CA SER A 365 24.00 -19.89 8.29
C SER A 365 24.03 -20.65 6.98
N THR A 366 22.88 -20.76 6.33
CA THR A 366 22.72 -21.29 4.98
C THR A 366 22.01 -20.25 4.12
N SER A 367 22.37 -20.17 2.83
CA SER A 367 21.79 -19.20 1.88
C SER A 367 20.31 -19.42 1.60
#